data_AF-A0A831XCU1-F1
#
_entry.id   AF-A0A831XCU1-F1
#
_cell.length_a   1.000
_cell.length_b   1.000
_cell.length_c   1.000
_cell.angle_alpha   90.00
_cell.angle_beta   90.00
_cell.angle_gamma   90.00
#
_symmetry.space_group_name_H-M   'P 1'
#
loop_
_entity.id
_entity.type
_entity.pdbx_description
1 polymer ?
#
loop_
_entity_poly.entity_id
_entity_poly.type
_entity_poly.pdbx_seq_one_letter_code
_entity_poly.pdbx_strand_id
1 'polypeptide(L)'
;MKKWFMFWFHSVNKDAFDLHQYFHRTSSKTKEITFTAFLGALAAIFQSAGGFMPGVGYFFSPIATVPIVLGTIYSIHSGLLAYLLSIVLLMIIQPSEIIIFPFTTGLLGLGIGVGFVYLKKRITILALASFLLFAGIAILLYGFRFPLFGPSIKSTITIINIVYIYLFSFFYSWLWVEISLIYCRKLRIMLD
;
A
#
# COMPACT_ATOMS: atom_id res chain seq x y z
N MET A 1 19.97 19.87 -12.63
CA MET A 1 20.10 19.07 -11.38
C MET A 1 19.26 19.59 -10.20
N LYS A 2 19.21 20.91 -9.89
CA LYS A 2 18.45 21.45 -8.73
C LYS A 2 16.96 21.08 -8.68
N LYS A 3 16.24 21.09 -9.81
CA LYS A 3 14.79 20.75 -9.85
C LYS A 3 14.48 19.30 -9.44
N TRP A 4 15.29 18.35 -9.88
CA TRP A 4 15.14 16.94 -9.51
C TRP A 4 15.47 16.72 -8.03
N PHE A 5 16.54 17.34 -7.52
CA PHE A 5 16.87 17.26 -6.10
C PHE A 5 15.74 17.86 -5.23
N MET A 6 15.21 19.04 -5.59
CA MET A 6 14.08 19.64 -4.89
C MET A 6 12.81 18.77 -4.93
N PHE A 7 12.56 18.05 -6.02
CA PHE A 7 11.40 17.18 -6.16
C PHE A 7 11.37 16.01 -5.16
N TRP A 8 12.54 15.43 -4.85
CA TRP A 8 12.65 14.34 -3.87
C TRP A 8 12.59 14.82 -2.41
N PHE A 9 13.07 16.04 -2.15
CA PHE A 9 13.10 16.62 -0.81
C PHE A 9 11.91 17.55 -0.50
N HIS A 10 10.99 17.73 -1.44
CA HIS A 10 9.79 18.51 -1.23
C HIS A 10 8.91 17.90 -0.13
N SER A 11 8.33 18.77 0.70
CA SER A 11 7.33 18.36 1.68
C SER A 11 6.01 18.11 0.98
N VAL A 12 5.59 16.86 0.89
CA VAL A 12 4.37 16.50 0.16
C VAL A 12 3.22 16.10 1.08
N ASN A 13 3.46 16.17 2.39
CA ASN A 13 2.52 15.72 3.40
C ASN A 13 1.35 16.70 3.58
N LYS A 14 1.49 17.99 3.25
CA LYS A 14 0.49 19.00 3.63
C LYS A 14 -0.96 18.62 3.26
N ASP A 15 -1.19 18.13 2.04
CA ASP A 15 -2.53 17.73 1.61
C ASP A 15 -3.08 16.52 2.38
N ALA A 16 -2.25 15.50 2.61
CA ALA A 16 -2.65 14.28 3.32
C ALA A 16 -2.83 14.52 4.83
N PHE A 17 -1.98 15.36 5.43
CA PHE A 17 -2.10 15.79 6.82
C PHE A 17 -3.37 16.62 7.05
N ASP A 18 -3.63 17.59 6.17
CA ASP A 18 -4.84 18.43 6.23
C ASP A 18 -6.10 17.55 6.13
N LEU A 19 -6.11 16.56 5.23
CA LEU A 19 -7.18 15.56 5.12
C LEU A 19 -7.35 14.73 6.40
N HIS A 20 -6.26 14.19 6.94
CA HIS A 20 -6.27 13.42 8.18
C HIS A 20 -6.88 14.24 9.33
N GLN A 21 -6.46 15.50 9.47
CA GLN A 21 -6.97 16.40 10.49
C GLN A 21 -8.44 16.77 10.26
N TYR A 22 -8.87 16.95 9.01
CA TYR A 22 -10.28 17.18 8.66
C TYR A 22 -11.16 15.99 9.06
N PHE A 23 -10.78 14.76 8.71
CA PHE A 23 -11.54 13.56 9.05
C PHE A 23 -11.60 13.32 10.55
N HIS A 24 -10.50 13.52 11.27
CA HIS A 24 -10.47 13.41 12.72
C HIS A 24 -11.43 14.39 13.42
N ARG A 25 -11.66 15.57 12.83
CA ARG A 25 -12.58 16.59 13.41
C ARG A 25 -14.04 16.36 13.05
N THR A 26 -14.32 15.84 11.86
CA THR A 26 -15.68 15.76 11.30
C THR A 26 -16.31 14.38 11.41
N SER A 27 -15.51 13.36 11.71
CA SER A 27 -15.98 11.98 11.76
C SER A 27 -16.75 11.65 13.03
N SER A 28 -17.82 10.86 12.85
CA SER A 28 -18.50 10.15 13.93
C SER A 28 -18.07 8.69 13.90
N LYS A 29 -18.11 8.00 15.03
CA LYS A 29 -17.75 6.57 15.12
C LYS A 29 -18.47 5.70 14.08
N THR A 30 -19.75 5.95 13.84
CA THR A 30 -20.53 5.21 12.84
C THR A 30 -20.00 5.43 11.43
N LYS A 31 -19.65 6.67 11.06
CA LYS A 31 -19.04 6.98 9.75
C LYS A 31 -17.68 6.30 9.61
N GLU A 32 -16.86 6.35 10.65
CA GLU A 32 -15.54 5.70 10.66
C GLU A 32 -15.64 4.19 10.43
N ILE A 33 -16.52 3.50 11.16
CA ILE A 33 -16.70 2.05 11.03
C ILE A 33 -17.23 1.69 9.63
N THR A 34 -18.27 2.38 9.15
CA THR A 34 -18.85 2.11 7.83
C THR A 34 -17.85 2.35 6.71
N PHE A 35 -17.09 3.45 6.78
CA PHE A 35 -16.07 3.77 5.78
C PHE A 35 -14.91 2.77 5.80
N THR A 36 -14.46 2.39 7.00
CA THR A 36 -13.43 1.35 7.18
C THR A 36 -13.85 0.02 6.59
N ALA A 37 -15.08 -0.42 6.89
CA ALA A 37 -15.63 -1.68 6.37
C ALA A 37 -15.73 -1.66 4.84
N PHE A 38 -16.20 -0.54 4.27
CA PHE A 38 -16.26 -0.33 2.83
C PHE A 38 -14.88 -0.42 2.16
N LEU A 39 -13.88 0.27 2.72
CA LEU A 39 -12.51 0.24 2.19
C LEU A 39 -11.87 -1.15 2.30
N GLY A 40 -12.09 -1.85 3.42
CA GLY A 40 -11.61 -3.23 3.59
C GLY A 40 -12.26 -4.19 2.60
N ALA A 41 -13.57 -4.06 2.34
CA ALA A 41 -14.25 -4.84 1.32
C ALA A 41 -13.70 -4.56 -0.08
N LEU A 42 -13.47 -3.29 -0.43
CA LEU A 42 -12.86 -2.92 -1.72
C LEU A 42 -11.44 -3.48 -1.88
N ALA A 43 -10.61 -3.42 -0.84
CA ALA A 43 -9.27 -3.99 -0.86
C ALA A 43 -9.32 -5.51 -1.08
N ALA A 44 -10.22 -6.23 -0.39
CA ALA A 44 -10.42 -7.65 -0.62
C ALA A 44 -10.88 -7.97 -2.06
N ILE A 45 -11.84 -7.20 -2.60
CA ILE A 45 -12.32 -7.38 -3.98
C ILE A 45 -11.17 -7.18 -4.98
N PHE A 46 -10.46 -6.05 -4.90
CA PHE A 46 -9.36 -5.77 -5.83
C PHE A 46 -8.24 -6.80 -5.71
N GLN A 47 -7.88 -7.20 -4.50
CA GLN A 47 -6.85 -8.21 -4.32
C GLN A 47 -7.28 -9.57 -4.87
N SER A 48 -8.53 -9.97 -4.64
CA SER A 48 -9.05 -11.26 -5.12
C SER A 48 -9.00 -11.41 -6.64
N ALA A 49 -8.99 -10.28 -7.38
CA ALA A 49 -8.85 -10.29 -8.84
C ALA A 49 -7.57 -11.01 -9.31
N GLY A 50 -6.47 -10.94 -8.55
CA GLY A 50 -5.23 -11.65 -8.85
C GLY A 50 -5.40 -13.17 -8.87
N GLY A 51 -6.23 -13.70 -7.96
CA GLY A 51 -6.53 -15.12 -7.86
C GLY A 51 -7.59 -15.61 -8.84
N PHE A 52 -8.65 -14.81 -9.08
CA PHE A 52 -9.72 -15.18 -10.01
C PHE A 52 -9.33 -15.07 -11.48
N MET A 53 -8.44 -14.13 -11.82
CA MET A 53 -8.00 -13.89 -13.20
C MET A 53 -6.47 -13.91 -13.28
N PRO A 54 -5.82 -15.08 -13.23
CA PRO A 54 -4.37 -15.18 -13.35
C PRO A 54 -3.87 -14.48 -14.63
N GLY A 55 -2.85 -13.65 -14.51
CA GLY A 55 -2.38 -12.79 -15.60
C GLY A 55 -2.98 -11.38 -15.52
N VAL A 56 -4.15 -11.16 -16.12
CA VAL A 56 -4.78 -9.82 -16.19
C VAL A 56 -5.12 -9.28 -14.79
N GLY A 57 -5.62 -10.14 -13.91
CA GLY A 57 -5.97 -9.81 -12.52
C GLY A 57 -4.79 -9.35 -11.67
N TYR A 58 -3.56 -9.74 -12.01
CA TYR A 58 -2.34 -9.24 -11.33
C TYR A 58 -2.08 -7.76 -11.61
N PHE A 59 -2.65 -7.18 -12.67
CA PHE A 59 -2.60 -5.73 -12.88
C PHE A 59 -3.63 -4.99 -12.02
N PHE A 60 -4.72 -5.67 -11.64
CA PHE A 60 -5.77 -5.09 -10.80
C PHE A 60 -5.51 -5.24 -9.30
N SER A 61 -4.91 -6.36 -8.86
CA SER A 61 -4.54 -6.60 -7.46
C SER A 61 -3.79 -5.44 -6.79
N PRO A 62 -2.80 -4.79 -7.43
CA PRO A 62 -2.13 -3.60 -6.93
C PRO A 62 -3.08 -2.48 -6.47
N ILE A 63 -4.25 -2.34 -7.09
CA ILE A 63 -5.25 -1.31 -6.75
C ILE A 63 -5.78 -1.47 -5.33
N ALA A 64 -5.68 -2.68 -4.73
CA ALA A 64 -5.99 -2.91 -3.32
C ALA A 64 -5.12 -2.06 -2.36
N THR A 65 -4.00 -1.53 -2.82
CA THR A 65 -3.17 -0.57 -2.07
C THR A 65 -3.94 0.73 -1.80
N VAL A 66 -4.76 1.20 -2.75
CA VAL A 66 -5.47 2.50 -2.65
C VAL A 66 -6.44 2.53 -1.47
N PRO A 67 -7.38 1.58 -1.30
CA PRO A 67 -8.28 1.60 -0.14
C PRO A 67 -7.54 1.59 1.20
N ILE A 68 -6.41 0.88 1.29
CA ILE A 68 -5.62 0.80 2.53
C ILE A 68 -4.91 2.13 2.82
N VAL A 69 -4.31 2.77 1.80
CA VAL A 69 -3.73 4.12 1.96
C VAL A 69 -4.81 5.10 2.42
N LEU A 70 -5.97 5.12 1.75
CA LEU A 70 -7.07 6.03 2.08
C LEU A 70 -7.60 5.80 3.49
N GLY A 71 -7.78 4.53 3.89
CA GLY A 71 -8.22 4.19 5.25
C GLY A 71 -7.23 4.67 6.29
N THR A 72 -5.93 4.54 6.02
CA THR A 72 -4.86 4.97 6.93
C THR A 72 -4.78 6.49 7.06
N ILE A 73 -4.96 7.22 5.95
CA ILE A 73 -5.04 8.70 5.96
C ILE A 73 -6.29 9.16 6.70
N TYR A 74 -7.41 8.47 6.53
CA TYR A 74 -8.63 8.77 7.28
C TYR A 74 -8.40 8.65 8.79
N SER A 75 -7.83 7.52 9.22
CA SER A 75 -7.36 7.27 10.58
C SER A 75 -6.43 6.08 10.55
N ILE A 76 -5.29 6.13 11.25
CA ILE A 76 -4.35 5.00 11.26
C ILE A 76 -5.01 3.72 11.76
N HIS A 77 -5.90 3.85 12.75
CA HIS A 77 -6.70 2.76 13.26
C HIS A 77 -7.67 2.21 12.20
N SER A 78 -8.34 3.09 11.45
CA SER A 78 -9.19 2.69 10.32
C SER A 78 -8.39 1.95 9.24
N GLY A 79 -7.20 2.43 8.87
CA GLY A 79 -6.33 1.75 7.91
C GLY A 79 -5.94 0.34 8.35
N LEU A 80 -5.55 0.18 9.63
CA LEU A 80 -5.21 -1.11 10.20
C LEU A 80 -6.41 -2.06 10.23
N LEU A 81 -7.59 -1.57 10.64
CA LEU A 81 -8.81 -2.37 10.64
C LEU A 81 -9.26 -2.76 9.24
N ALA A 82 -9.18 -1.86 8.26
CA ALA A 82 -9.49 -2.17 6.87
C ALA A 82 -8.53 -3.25 6.32
N TYR A 83 -7.25 -3.15 6.66
CA TYR A 83 -6.24 -4.16 6.33
C TYR A 83 -6.57 -5.53 6.94
N LEU A 84 -6.85 -5.60 8.24
CA LEU A 84 -7.21 -6.85 8.93
C LEU A 84 -8.52 -7.45 8.39
N LEU A 85 -9.52 -6.61 8.16
CA LEU A 85 -10.79 -7.03 7.57
C LEU A 85 -10.58 -7.61 6.17
N SER A 86 -9.75 -6.97 5.34
CA SER A 86 -9.42 -7.46 4.00
C SER A 86 -8.80 -8.86 4.06
N ILE A 87 -7.91 -9.10 5.02
CA ILE A 87 -7.30 -10.42 5.23
C ILE A 87 -8.38 -11.45 5.55
N VAL A 88 -9.27 -11.15 6.51
CA VAL A 88 -10.37 -12.05 6.90
C VAL A 88 -11.26 -12.37 5.70
N LEU A 89 -11.65 -11.35 4.92
CA LEU A 89 -12.47 -11.53 3.72
C LEU A 89 -11.75 -12.35 2.65
N LEU A 90 -10.46 -12.13 2.45
CA LEU A 90 -9.65 -12.92 1.50
C LEU A 90 -9.54 -14.38 1.93
N MET A 91 -9.51 -14.70 3.22
CA MET A 91 -9.55 -16.10 3.68
C MET A 91 -10.83 -16.82 3.21
N ILE A 92 -11.93 -16.08 3.08
CA ILE A 92 -13.23 -16.63 2.68
C ILE A 92 -13.36 -16.66 1.15
N ILE A 93 -12.99 -15.57 0.48
CA ILE A 93 -13.24 -15.37 -0.94
C ILE A 93 -12.17 -16.01 -1.81
N GLN A 94 -10.89 -15.77 -1.50
CA GLN A 94 -9.76 -16.19 -2.33
C GLN A 94 -8.54 -16.52 -1.45
N PRO A 95 -8.51 -17.71 -0.83
CA PRO A 95 -7.44 -18.09 0.11
C PRO A 95 -6.03 -18.04 -0.48
N SER A 96 -5.87 -18.17 -1.81
CA SER A 96 -4.56 -18.08 -2.47
C SER A 96 -3.87 -16.73 -2.25
N GLU A 97 -4.65 -15.66 -2.06
CA GLU A 97 -4.14 -14.30 -1.90
C GLU A 97 -3.83 -13.94 -0.44
N ILE A 98 -4.17 -14.81 0.52
CA ILE A 98 -3.94 -14.57 1.95
C ILE A 98 -2.45 -14.43 2.29
N ILE A 99 -1.57 -15.02 1.49
CA ILE A 99 -0.12 -14.93 1.68
C ILE A 99 0.42 -13.69 0.97
N ILE A 100 -0.15 -13.29 -0.17
CA ILE A 100 0.39 -12.20 -0.97
C ILE A 100 0.01 -10.85 -0.36
N PHE A 101 -1.28 -10.65 -0.05
CA PHE A 101 -1.81 -9.36 0.39
C PHE A 101 -1.17 -8.81 1.67
N PRO A 102 -1.06 -9.58 2.77
CA PRO A 102 -0.55 -9.06 4.04
C PRO A 102 0.91 -8.64 3.96
N PHE A 103 1.67 -9.22 3.03
CA PHE A 103 3.11 -8.96 2.94
C PHE A 103 3.45 -8.00 1.80
N THR A 104 2.57 -7.79 0.82
CA THR A 104 2.85 -6.94 -0.34
C THR A 104 1.92 -5.73 -0.41
N THR A 105 0.82 -5.83 -1.16
CA THR A 105 -0.11 -4.73 -1.47
C THR A 105 -0.71 -4.09 -0.22
N GLY A 106 -1.16 -4.90 0.74
CA GLY A 106 -1.71 -4.40 2.00
C GLY A 106 -0.66 -3.70 2.87
N LEU A 107 0.51 -4.32 3.06
CA LEU A 107 1.59 -3.76 3.87
C LEU A 107 2.17 -2.47 3.27
N LEU A 108 2.32 -2.44 1.95
CA LEU A 108 2.72 -1.23 1.22
C LEU A 108 1.71 -0.11 1.43
N GLY A 109 0.42 -0.40 1.33
CA GLY A 109 -0.64 0.57 1.55
C GLY A 109 -0.61 1.18 2.94
N LEU A 110 -0.44 0.35 3.97
CA LEU A 110 -0.26 0.81 5.36
C LEU A 110 1.01 1.67 5.48
N GLY A 111 2.14 1.21 4.95
CA GLY A 111 3.42 1.91 4.99
C GLY A 111 3.37 3.30 4.36
N ILE A 112 2.73 3.40 3.18
CA ILE A 112 2.53 4.67 2.48
C ILE A 112 1.59 5.57 3.28
N GLY A 113 0.45 5.06 3.77
CA GLY A 113 -0.51 5.84 4.55
C GLY A 113 0.07 6.39 5.85
N VAL A 114 0.74 5.55 6.64
CA VAL A 114 1.48 5.94 7.86
C VAL A 114 2.58 6.94 7.51
N GLY A 115 3.28 6.69 6.41
CA GLY A 115 4.28 7.60 5.86
C GLY A 115 3.70 8.97 5.58
N PHE A 116 2.53 9.06 4.94
CA PHE A 116 1.85 10.34 4.76
C PHE A 116 1.45 10.95 6.09
N VAL A 117 0.85 10.24 7.04
CA VAL A 117 0.40 10.90 8.28
C VAL A 117 1.56 11.44 9.12
N TYR A 118 2.68 10.71 9.23
CA TYR A 118 3.77 11.08 10.15
C TYR A 118 5.03 11.66 9.50
N LEU A 119 5.35 11.29 8.25
CA LEU A 119 6.60 11.67 7.62
C LEU A 119 6.41 12.90 6.74
N LYS A 120 7.28 13.90 6.90
CA LYS A 120 7.14 15.20 6.21
C LYS A 120 7.72 15.17 4.80
N LYS A 121 8.72 14.33 4.54
CA LYS A 121 9.50 14.31 3.31
C LYS A 121 9.11 13.14 2.43
N ARG A 122 9.05 13.35 1.12
CA ARG A 122 8.74 12.29 0.15
C ARG A 122 9.72 11.13 0.20
N ILE A 123 11.02 11.44 0.26
CA ILE A 123 12.06 10.40 0.26
C ILE A 123 11.96 9.48 1.48
N THR A 124 11.51 9.98 2.63
CA THR A 124 11.33 9.15 3.84
C THR A 124 10.11 8.24 3.72
N ILE A 125 9.03 8.72 3.08
CA ILE A 125 7.85 7.89 2.78
C ILE A 125 8.24 6.78 1.81
N LEU A 126 8.98 7.13 0.75
CA LEU A 126 9.46 6.16 -0.22
C LEU A 126 10.42 5.14 0.41
N ALA A 127 11.34 5.57 1.27
CA ALA A 127 12.25 4.67 1.97
C ALA A 127 11.49 3.68 2.87
N LEU A 128 10.49 4.15 3.62
CA LEU A 128 9.64 3.28 4.45
C LEU A 128 8.85 2.28 3.59
N ALA A 129 8.16 2.77 2.56
CA ALA A 129 7.35 1.96 1.66
C ALA A 129 8.17 0.89 0.92
N SER A 130 9.32 1.28 0.37
CA SER A 130 10.23 0.38 -0.33
C SER A 130 10.86 -0.66 0.60
N PHE A 131 11.21 -0.27 1.83
CA PHE A 131 11.70 -1.21 2.84
C PHE A 131 10.63 -2.23 3.23
N LEU A 132 9.40 -1.78 3.50
CA LEU A 132 8.29 -2.67 3.87
C LEU A 132 7.95 -3.65 2.75
N LEU A 133 7.88 -3.18 1.50
CA LEU A 133 7.64 -4.05 0.36
C LEU A 133 8.80 -5.03 0.11
N PHE A 134 10.03 -4.56 0.21
CA PHE A 134 11.21 -5.42 0.12
C PHE A 134 11.19 -6.51 1.20
N ALA A 135 10.93 -6.14 2.45
CA ALA A 135 10.85 -7.07 3.56
C ALA A 135 9.73 -8.09 3.35
N GLY A 136 8.57 -7.62 2.90
CA GLY A 136 7.44 -8.46 2.52
C GLY A 136 7.79 -9.49 1.45
N ILE A 137 8.32 -9.05 0.31
CA ILE A 137 8.73 -9.95 -0.78
C ILE A 137 9.83 -10.91 -0.31
N ALA A 138 10.80 -10.45 0.49
CA ALA A 138 11.86 -11.30 1.04
C ALA A 138 11.30 -12.39 1.98
N ILE A 139 10.35 -12.05 2.85
CA ILE A 139 9.66 -13.01 3.72
C ILE A 139 8.91 -14.05 2.88
N LEU A 140 8.22 -13.62 1.82
CA LEU A 140 7.50 -14.54 0.94
C LEU A 140 8.43 -15.49 0.18
N LEU A 141 9.48 -14.96 -0.44
CA LEU A 141 10.39 -15.76 -1.27
C LEU A 141 11.30 -16.68 -0.46
N TYR A 142 11.81 -16.22 0.69
CA TYR A 142 12.82 -16.95 1.46
C TYR A 142 12.27 -17.61 2.72
N GLY A 143 11.28 -17.00 3.37
CA GLY A 143 10.61 -17.56 4.54
C GLY A 143 9.56 -18.60 4.16
N PHE A 144 8.53 -18.18 3.42
CA PHE A 144 7.45 -19.06 2.98
C PHE A 144 7.79 -19.90 1.75
N ARG A 145 8.91 -19.61 1.07
CA ARG A 145 9.31 -20.23 -0.21
C ARG A 145 8.22 -20.14 -1.27
N PHE A 146 7.42 -19.08 -1.23
CA PHE A 146 6.34 -18.83 -2.16
C PHE A 146 6.90 -18.21 -3.45
N PRO A 147 6.77 -18.86 -4.63
CA PRO A 147 7.39 -18.41 -5.88
C PRO A 147 6.61 -17.24 -6.50
N LEU A 148 6.82 -16.04 -5.96
CA LEU A 148 6.07 -14.83 -6.33
C LEU A 148 6.30 -14.40 -7.79
N PHE A 149 7.48 -14.71 -8.34
CA PHE A 149 7.87 -14.38 -9.72
C PHE A 149 7.81 -15.60 -10.66
N GLY A 150 7.12 -16.67 -10.24
CA GLY A 150 7.07 -17.93 -10.97
C GLY A 150 8.35 -18.76 -10.89
N PRO A 151 8.42 -19.90 -11.61
CA PRO A 151 9.51 -20.87 -11.50
C PRO A 151 10.87 -20.37 -12.04
N SER A 152 10.88 -19.24 -12.76
CA SER A 152 12.08 -18.68 -13.38
C SER A 152 13.08 -18.07 -12.39
N ILE A 153 12.63 -17.66 -11.20
CA ILE A 153 13.50 -17.19 -10.12
C ILE A 153 13.59 -18.29 -9.07
N LYS A 154 14.69 -19.04 -9.10
CA LYS A 154 14.97 -20.05 -8.06
C LYS A 154 15.03 -19.36 -6.70
N SER A 155 14.43 -19.98 -5.67
CA SER A 155 14.41 -19.50 -4.27
C SER A 155 15.79 -19.50 -3.57
N THR A 156 16.88 -19.50 -4.33
CA THR A 156 18.24 -19.33 -3.85
C THR A 156 18.52 -17.87 -3.53
N ILE A 157 19.02 -17.63 -2.31
CA ILE A 157 19.46 -16.31 -1.88
C ILE A 157 20.77 -16.00 -2.60
N THR A 158 20.71 -15.10 -3.57
CA THR A 158 21.88 -14.56 -4.27
C THR A 158 21.86 -13.04 -4.13
N ILE A 159 23.04 -12.42 -4.01
CA ILE A 159 23.18 -10.95 -3.94
C ILE A 159 22.43 -10.27 -5.10
N ILE A 160 22.52 -10.83 -6.31
CA ILE A 160 21.82 -10.36 -7.50
C ILE A 160 20.29 -10.32 -7.30
N ASN A 161 19.70 -11.37 -6.72
CA ASN A 161 18.26 -11.43 -6.46
C ASN A 161 17.84 -10.38 -5.42
N ILE A 162 18.63 -10.20 -4.36
CA ILE A 162 18.37 -9.19 -3.33
C ILE A 162 18.36 -7.78 -3.94
N VAL A 163 19.38 -7.44 -4.73
CA VAL A 163 19.48 -6.15 -5.40
C VAL A 163 18.31 -5.93 -6.36
N TYR A 164 17.95 -6.95 -7.14
CA TYR A 164 16.82 -6.88 -8.06
C TYR A 164 15.49 -6.63 -7.33
N ILE A 165 15.21 -7.39 -6.25
CA ILE A 165 13.99 -7.23 -5.45
C ILE A 165 13.94 -5.83 -4.82
N TYR A 166 15.06 -5.32 -4.32
CA TYR A 166 15.10 -3.98 -3.75
C TYR A 166 14.85 -2.89 -4.80
N LEU A 167 15.50 -2.98 -5.98
CA LEU A 167 15.28 -2.04 -7.08
C LEU A 167 13.82 -2.05 -7.56
N PHE A 168 13.25 -3.24 -7.71
CA PHE A 168 11.83 -3.39 -8.03
C PHE A 168 10.95 -2.75 -6.95
N SER A 169 11.21 -3.04 -5.67
CA SER A 169 10.43 -2.52 -4.54
C SER A 169 10.50 -1.00 -4.46
N PHE A 170 11.67 -0.43 -4.72
CA PHE A 170 11.86 1.02 -4.75
C PHE A 170 11.06 1.67 -5.90
N PHE A 171 11.20 1.16 -7.12
CA PHE A 171 10.48 1.71 -8.27
C PHE A 171 8.96 1.57 -8.13
N TYR A 172 8.50 0.40 -7.68
CA TYR A 172 7.08 0.15 -7.47
C TYR A 172 6.48 1.04 -6.37
N SER A 173 7.19 1.18 -5.24
CA SER A 173 6.76 2.07 -4.16
C SER A 173 6.72 3.53 -4.60
N TRP A 174 7.65 3.95 -5.47
CA TRP A 174 7.66 5.31 -6.01
C TRP A 174 6.40 5.61 -6.82
N LEU A 175 6.00 4.70 -7.70
CA LEU A 175 4.75 4.83 -8.46
C LEU A 175 3.54 4.96 -7.51
N TRP A 176 3.45 4.13 -6.49
CA TRP A 176 2.33 4.15 -5.55
C TRP A 176 2.29 5.40 -4.67
N VAL A 177 3.44 5.91 -4.26
CA VAL A 177 3.52 7.20 -3.55
C VAL A 177 3.02 8.34 -4.44
N GLU A 178 3.41 8.40 -5.71
CA GLU A 178 2.93 9.43 -6.63
C GLU A 178 1.43 9.38 -6.88
N ILE A 179 0.92 8.18 -7.16
CA ILE A 179 -0.51 7.96 -7.36
C ILE A 179 -1.28 8.42 -6.13
N SER A 180 -0.84 8.03 -4.94
CA SER A 180 -1.49 8.39 -3.68
C SER A 180 -1.48 9.90 -3.43
N LEU A 181 -0.39 10.60 -3.76
CA LEU A 181 -0.30 12.06 -3.65
C LEU A 181 -1.30 12.78 -4.55
N ILE A 182 -1.46 12.31 -5.79
CA ILE A 182 -2.44 12.84 -6.73
C ILE A 182 -3.86 12.67 -6.17
N TYR A 183 -4.16 11.50 -5.60
CA TYR A 183 -5.46 11.26 -4.95
C TYR A 183 -5.68 12.17 -3.75
N CYS A 184 -4.69 12.33 -2.86
CA CYS A 184 -4.80 13.22 -1.70
C CYS A 184 -5.08 14.66 -2.12
N ARG A 185 -4.34 15.18 -3.10
CA ARG A 185 -4.57 16.54 -3.61
C ARG A 185 -5.98 16.70 -4.16
N LYS A 186 -6.46 15.73 -4.94
CA LYS A 186 -7.79 15.79 -5.54
C LYS A 186 -8.91 15.73 -4.49
N LEU A 187 -8.76 14.88 -3.48
CA LEU A 187 -9.73 14.77 -2.38
C LEU A 187 -9.79 16.06 -1.54
N ARG A 188 -8.64 16.69 -1.28
CA ARG A 188 -8.58 17.96 -0.55
C ARG A 188 -9.34 19.07 -1.29
N ILE A 189 -9.11 19.22 -2.59
CA ILE A 189 -9.81 20.21 -3.43
C ILE A 189 -11.33 20.00 -3.44
N MET A 190 -11.82 18.76 -3.28
CA MET A 190 -13.25 18.47 -3.23
C MET A 190 -13.91 18.78 -1.88
N LEU A 191 -13.11 18.94 -0.82
CA LEU A 191 -13.56 19.20 0.55
C LEU A 191 -13.44 20.68 0.95
N ASP A 192 -12.71 21.48 0.17
CA ASP A 192 -12.64 22.94 0.23
C ASP A 192 -13.84 23.57 -0.52
#